data_AF-A0A9C9PMU4-F1
#
_entry.id   AF-A0A9C9PMU4-F1
#
_cell.length_a   1.000
_cell.length_b   1.000
_cell.length_c   1.000
_cell.angle_alpha   90.00
_cell.angle_beta   90.00
_cell.angle_gamma   90.00
#
_symmetry.space_group_name_H-M   'P 1'
#
loop_
_entity.id
_entity.type
_entity.pdbx_description
1 polymer ?
#
loop_
_entity_poly.entity_id
_entity_poly.type
_entity_poly.pdbx_seq_one_letter_code
_entity_poly.pdbx_strand_id
1 'polypeptide(L)'
;MKTSKKNRFQILMLVLVATFLYFPGLGCFSSSYTQPKPPATQHPPLERKTITYPDGSRYEGFVLDNQAHGNGMMIYPDGRRYLGVYRHGKPDGPGTMRYPDGHFEKGQWGKDQQFQKF
;
A
#
# COMPACT_ATOMS: atom_id res chain seq x y z
N MET A 1 -27.37 54.63 -22.51
CA MET A 1 -26.16 55.43 -22.80
C MET A 1 -25.18 55.25 -21.64
N LYS A 2 -23.88 55.12 -21.96
CA LYS A 2 -22.75 54.67 -21.13
C LYS A 2 -22.47 55.54 -19.89
N THR A 3 -21.89 54.94 -18.83
CA THR A 3 -20.74 55.43 -18.02
C THR A 3 -20.44 54.40 -16.90
N SER A 4 -19.46 53.49 -17.04
CA SER A 4 -18.03 53.58 -16.65
C SER A 4 -17.72 54.07 -15.23
N LYS A 5 -17.38 53.13 -14.33
CA LYS A 5 -16.52 53.36 -13.14
C LYS A 5 -15.75 52.08 -12.75
N LYS A 6 -15.14 51.43 -13.76
CA LYS A 6 -13.89 50.67 -13.52
C LYS A 6 -12.86 51.70 -13.03
N ASN A 7 -12.09 51.37 -11.97
CA ASN A 7 -10.87 52.05 -11.47
C ASN A 7 -10.80 52.34 -9.95
N ARG A 8 -11.72 51.84 -9.11
CA ARG A 8 -11.53 51.91 -7.64
C ARG A 8 -11.35 50.56 -6.93
N PHE A 9 -11.77 49.47 -7.56
CA PHE A 9 -11.63 48.12 -7.00
C PHE A 9 -10.31 47.42 -7.37
N GLN A 10 -9.61 47.87 -8.42
CA GLN A 10 -8.32 47.29 -8.84
C GLN A 10 -7.14 47.71 -7.96
N ILE A 11 -7.23 48.86 -7.28
CA ILE A 11 -6.15 49.36 -6.42
C ILE A 11 -6.16 48.68 -5.04
N LEU A 12 -7.32 48.17 -4.59
CA LEU A 12 -7.43 47.42 -3.33
C LEU A 12 -6.87 45.98 -3.43
N MET A 13 -6.72 45.44 -4.65
CA MET A 13 -6.11 44.13 -4.92
C MET A 13 -4.58 44.13 -4.78
N LEU A 14 -3.92 45.30 -4.68
CA LEU A 14 -2.46 45.40 -4.61
C LEU A 14 -1.89 45.47 -3.19
N VAL A 15 -2.71 45.66 -2.17
CA VAL A 15 -2.24 45.74 -0.76
C VAL A 15 -2.30 44.37 -0.07
N LEU A 16 -3.21 43.47 -0.46
CA LEU A 16 -3.33 42.13 0.12
C LEU A 16 -2.28 41.13 -0.40
N VAL A 17 -1.66 41.38 -1.55
CA VAL A 17 -0.58 40.54 -2.08
C VAL A 17 0.75 40.81 -1.36
N ALA A 18 0.91 41.97 -0.71
CA ALA A 18 2.14 42.37 -0.04
C ALA A 18 2.27 41.91 1.42
N THR A 19 1.20 41.41 2.05
CA THR A 19 1.28 40.81 3.41
C THR A 19 1.64 39.32 3.39
N PHE A 20 1.68 38.69 2.20
CA PHE A 20 2.04 37.28 2.03
C PHE A 20 3.55 37.00 1.97
N LEU A 21 4.41 38.02 2.10
CA LEU A 21 5.87 37.86 2.07
C LEU A 21 6.58 38.12 3.41
N TYR A 22 5.84 38.12 4.54
CA TYR A 22 6.46 38.30 5.86
C TYR A 22 5.81 37.45 6.95
N PHE A 23 5.88 36.13 6.83
CA PHE A 23 5.81 35.23 8.00
C PHE A 23 6.78 34.06 7.82
N PRO A 24 8.01 34.17 8.37
CA PRO A 24 8.92 33.04 8.43
C PRO A 24 8.47 32.10 9.54
N GLY A 25 8.22 30.84 9.19
CA GLY A 25 8.08 29.74 10.14
C GLY A 25 6.71 29.68 10.83
N LEU A 26 5.89 28.72 10.42
CA LEU A 26 5.25 27.78 11.33
C LEU A 26 4.54 26.70 10.51
N GLY A 27 4.87 25.45 10.80
CA GLY A 27 3.98 24.32 10.58
C GLY A 27 4.14 23.61 9.25
N CYS A 28 4.92 22.54 9.28
CA CYS A 28 4.65 21.35 8.48
C CYS A 28 3.15 21.03 8.58
N PHE A 29 2.37 21.34 7.55
CA PHE A 29 1.06 20.72 7.40
C PHE A 29 1.35 19.31 6.88
N SER A 30 1.68 18.40 7.80
CA SER A 30 1.51 16.98 7.54
C SER A 30 0.03 16.83 7.23
N SER A 31 -0.32 16.83 5.94
CA SER A 31 -1.62 16.43 5.47
C SER A 31 -1.74 14.96 5.85
N SER A 32 -2.17 14.71 7.09
CA SER A 32 -2.60 13.41 7.54
C SER A 32 -3.89 13.14 6.79
N TYR A 33 -3.75 12.67 5.56
CA TYR A 33 -4.82 12.05 4.82
C TYR A 33 -5.26 10.83 5.63
N THR A 34 -6.21 11.06 6.55
CA THR A 34 -6.91 10.01 7.27
C THR A 34 -7.49 9.08 6.22
N GLN A 35 -6.88 7.91 6.07
CA GLN A 35 -7.39 6.89 5.15
C GLN A 35 -8.83 6.57 5.58
N PRO A 36 -9.81 6.60 4.67
CA PRO A 36 -11.17 6.22 5.02
C PRO A 36 -11.14 4.78 5.56
N LYS A 37 -11.64 4.61 6.79
CA LYS A 37 -11.74 3.30 7.44
C LYS A 37 -12.53 2.37 6.50
N PRO A 38 -11.94 1.25 6.02
CA PRO A 38 -12.63 0.33 5.12
C PRO A 38 -13.97 -0.13 5.73
N PRO A 39 -15.03 -0.31 4.93
CA PRO A 39 -16.33 -0.75 5.42
C PRO A 39 -16.15 -2.04 6.21
N ALA A 40 -16.68 -2.07 7.43
CA ALA A 40 -16.54 -3.18 8.37
C ALA A 40 -17.08 -4.46 7.71
N THR A 41 -16.16 -5.27 7.20
CA THR A 41 -16.46 -6.60 6.68
C THR A 41 -16.79 -7.47 7.88
N GLN A 42 -17.78 -8.38 7.77
CA GLN A 42 -18.23 -9.26 8.85
C GLN A 42 -17.17 -10.32 9.26
N HIS A 43 -15.98 -10.25 8.67
CA HIS A 43 -14.82 -11.05 9.06
C HIS A 43 -13.87 -10.10 9.82
N PRO A 44 -13.23 -10.55 10.92
CA PRO A 44 -12.20 -9.74 11.57
C PRO A 44 -11.24 -9.23 10.49
N PRO A 45 -10.89 -7.93 10.49
CA PRO A 45 -9.96 -7.38 9.52
C PRO A 45 -8.73 -8.27 9.52
N LEU A 46 -8.44 -8.92 8.39
CA LEU A 46 -7.26 -9.76 8.27
C LEU A 46 -6.07 -8.90 8.68
N GLU A 47 -5.40 -9.29 9.75
CA GLU A 47 -4.31 -8.51 10.29
C GLU A 47 -3.11 -8.72 9.38
N ARG A 48 -2.47 -7.63 8.93
CA ARG A 48 -1.22 -7.76 8.21
C ARG A 48 -0.09 -7.93 9.22
N LYS A 49 0.58 -9.07 9.16
CA LYS A 49 1.71 -9.39 10.03
C LYS A 49 2.89 -9.91 9.23
N THR A 50 4.05 -9.86 9.89
CA THR A 50 5.27 -10.49 9.41
C THR A 50 5.52 -11.74 10.25
N ILE A 51 5.58 -12.91 9.61
CA ILE A 51 5.90 -14.19 10.27
C ILE A 51 7.31 -14.59 9.83
N THR A 52 8.18 -14.86 10.80
CA THR A 52 9.52 -15.41 10.54
C THR A 52 9.47 -16.90 10.85
N TYR A 53 9.87 -17.72 9.90
CA TYR A 53 9.89 -19.17 10.02
C TYR A 53 11.27 -19.68 10.47
N PRO A 54 11.36 -20.89 11.06
CA PRO A 54 12.62 -21.45 11.54
C PRO A 54 13.67 -21.70 10.44
N ASP A 55 13.23 -21.82 9.18
CA ASP A 55 14.10 -21.97 8.00
C ASP A 55 14.71 -20.63 7.52
N GLY A 56 14.37 -19.51 8.19
CA GLY A 56 14.80 -18.16 7.80
C GLY A 56 13.90 -17.50 6.76
N SER A 57 12.86 -18.18 6.29
CA SER A 57 11.84 -17.58 5.41
C SER A 57 11.00 -16.56 6.18
N ARG A 58 10.53 -15.53 5.48
CA ARG A 58 9.69 -14.47 6.05
C ARG A 58 8.44 -14.27 5.22
N TYR A 59 7.28 -14.42 5.85
CA TYR A 59 6.00 -14.09 5.24
C TYR A 59 5.57 -12.68 5.63
N GLU A 60 5.13 -11.90 4.64
CA GLU A 60 4.54 -10.59 4.81
C GLU A 60 3.17 -10.58 4.13
N GLY A 61 2.11 -10.48 4.91
CA GLY A 61 0.77 -10.53 4.35
C GLY A 61 -0.30 -10.64 5.41
N PHE A 62 -1.47 -11.04 4.94
CA PHE A 62 -2.62 -11.25 5.80
C PHE A 62 -2.45 -12.52 6.65
N VAL A 63 -2.87 -12.45 7.91
CA VAL A 63 -2.74 -13.54 8.86
C VAL A 63 -4.11 -13.80 9.49
N LEU A 64 -4.43 -15.08 9.62
CA LEU A 64 -5.61 -15.59 10.31
C LEU A 64 -5.13 -16.68 11.29
N ASP A 65 -5.51 -16.59 12.55
CA ASP A 65 -5.11 -17.55 13.60
C ASP A 65 -3.60 -17.81 13.68
N ASN A 66 -2.80 -16.74 13.61
CA ASN A 66 -1.33 -16.77 13.56
C ASN A 66 -0.73 -17.56 12.38
N GLN A 67 -1.51 -17.82 11.33
CA GLN A 67 -1.06 -18.48 10.11
C GLN A 67 -1.22 -17.57 8.89
N ALA A 68 -0.32 -17.70 7.92
CA ALA A 68 -0.44 -17.02 6.63
C ALA A 68 -1.78 -17.34 5.97
N HIS A 69 -2.53 -16.31 5.58
CA HIS A 69 -3.87 -16.46 5.02
C HIS A 69 -4.19 -15.31 4.06
N GLY A 70 -4.90 -15.58 2.97
CA GLY A 70 -5.18 -14.57 1.95
C GLY A 70 -3.91 -14.15 1.19
N ASN A 71 -3.88 -12.90 0.71
CA ASN A 71 -2.76 -12.42 -0.10
C ASN A 71 -1.51 -12.16 0.76
N GLY A 72 -0.36 -12.61 0.28
CA GLY A 72 0.92 -12.28 0.91
C GLY A 72 2.13 -12.59 0.05
N MET A 73 3.29 -12.24 0.59
CA MET A 73 4.60 -12.44 -0.01
C MET A 73 5.46 -13.28 0.94
N MET A 74 5.93 -14.43 0.48
CA MET A 74 6.99 -15.19 1.14
C MET A 74 8.33 -14.74 0.58
N ILE A 75 9.26 -14.38 1.46
CA ILE A 75 10.65 -14.07 1.15
C ILE A 75 11.47 -15.26 1.65
N TYR A 76 12.17 -15.94 0.76
CA TYR A 76 13.03 -17.05 1.10
C TYR A 76 14.45 -16.56 1.42
N PRO A 77 15.23 -17.30 2.23
CA PRO A 77 16.59 -16.92 2.58
C PRO A 77 17.55 -16.88 1.37
N ASP A 78 17.24 -17.62 0.31
CA ASP A 78 17.97 -17.57 -0.97
C ASP A 78 17.64 -16.33 -1.83
N GLY A 79 16.77 -15.44 -1.32
CA GLY A 79 16.36 -14.20 -1.99
C GLY A 79 15.18 -14.37 -2.94
N ARG A 80 14.69 -15.60 -3.17
CA ARG A 80 13.45 -15.81 -3.93
C ARG A 80 12.27 -15.19 -3.20
N ARG A 81 11.26 -14.76 -3.94
CA ARG A 81 10.04 -14.16 -3.40
C ARG A 81 8.82 -14.75 -4.07
N TYR A 82 7.92 -15.34 -3.30
CA TYR A 82 6.65 -15.86 -3.81
C TYR A 82 5.49 -14.94 -3.40
N LEU A 83 4.85 -14.33 -4.40
CA LEU A 83 3.63 -13.52 -4.22
C LEU A 83 2.41 -14.37 -4.61
N GLY A 84 1.47 -14.54 -3.70
CA GLY A 84 0.29 -15.35 -3.98
C GLY A 84 -0.73 -15.38 -2.86
N VAL A 85 -1.68 -16.31 -2.99
CA VAL A 85 -2.72 -16.57 -2.01
C VAL A 85 -2.28 -17.70 -1.08
N TYR A 86 -2.62 -17.56 0.20
CA TYR A 86 -2.31 -18.52 1.25
C TYR A 86 -3.59 -18.94 1.95
N ARG A 87 -3.63 -20.18 2.40
CA ARG A 87 -4.71 -20.72 3.22
C ARG A 87 -4.11 -21.65 4.27
N HIS A 88 -4.46 -21.42 5.53
CA HIS A 88 -3.97 -22.22 6.67
C HIS A 88 -2.44 -22.40 6.67
N GLY A 89 -1.71 -21.29 6.47
CA GLY A 89 -0.25 -21.29 6.50
C GLY A 89 0.45 -21.79 5.23
N LYS A 90 -0.30 -22.24 4.23
CA LYS A 90 0.24 -22.82 2.99
C LYS A 90 -0.14 -22.01 1.76
N PRO A 91 0.72 -21.91 0.75
CA PRO A 91 0.33 -21.39 -0.56
C PRO A 91 -0.84 -22.19 -1.14
N ASP A 92 -1.85 -21.49 -1.67
CA ASP A 92 -3.06 -22.08 -2.23
C ASP A 92 -3.54 -21.27 -3.43
N GLY A 93 -3.53 -21.86 -4.63
CA GLY A 93 -3.96 -21.18 -5.85
C GLY A 93 -2.85 -20.38 -6.55
N PRO A 94 -3.21 -19.38 -7.37
CA PRO A 94 -2.29 -18.71 -8.27
C PRO A 94 -1.25 -17.87 -7.54
N GLY A 95 -0.05 -17.80 -8.10
CA GLY A 95 0.98 -16.88 -7.64
C GLY A 95 2.14 -16.73 -8.61
N THR A 96 3.09 -15.90 -8.21
CA THR A 96 4.29 -15.56 -8.97
C THR A 96 5.51 -15.75 -8.09
N MET A 97 6.43 -16.61 -8.53
CA MET A 97 7.76 -16.72 -7.95
C MET A 97 8.69 -15.74 -8.65
N ARG A 98 9.35 -14.86 -7.89
CA ARG A 98 10.41 -13.96 -8.37
C ARG A 98 11.75 -14.48 -7.87
N TYR A 99 12.73 -14.48 -8.75
CA TYR A 99 14.08 -14.93 -8.47
C TYR A 99 15.01 -13.71 -8.26
N PRO A 100 16.13 -13.87 -7.55
CA PRO A 100 17.08 -12.78 -7.29
C PRO A 100 17.69 -12.17 -8.57
N ASP A 101 17.76 -12.94 -9.65
CA ASP A 101 18.21 -12.51 -10.98
C ASP A 101 17.19 -11.61 -11.72
N GLY A 102 16.01 -11.40 -11.14
CA GLY A 102 14.92 -10.62 -11.73
C GLY A 102 13.95 -11.43 -12.60
N HIS A 103 14.25 -12.71 -12.87
CA HIS A 103 13.32 -13.60 -13.55
C HIS A 103 12.09 -13.85 -12.67
N PHE A 104 10.95 -14.13 -13.32
CA PHE A 104 9.75 -14.51 -12.60
C PHE A 104 9.00 -15.62 -13.33
N GLU A 105 8.35 -16.47 -12.53
CA GLU A 105 7.54 -17.58 -13.00
C GLU A 105 6.15 -17.45 -12.42
N LYS A 106 5.15 -17.52 -13.29
CA LYS A 106 3.75 -17.58 -12.88
C LYS A 106 3.31 -19.03 -12.82
N GLY A 107 2.46 -19.33 -11.86
CA GLY A 107 1.92 -20.66 -11.70
C GLY A 107 0.82 -20.70 -10.65
N GLN A 108 0.46 -21.90 -10.24
CA GLN A 108 -0.55 -22.15 -9.23
C GLN A 108 -0.11 -23.27 -8.29
N TRP A 109 -0.48 -23.17 -7.01
CA TRP A 109 -0.35 -24.26 -6.06
C TRP A 109 -1.59 -25.13 -6.11
N GLY A 110 -1.37 -26.41 -6.44
CA GLY A 110 -2.40 -27.44 -6.41
C GLY A 110 -2.55 -28.10 -5.03
N LYS A 111 -3.46 -29.07 -4.96
CA LYS A 111 -3.74 -29.85 -3.74
C LYS A 111 -2.50 -30.57 -3.20
N ASP A 112 -1.60 -30.97 -4.10
CA ASP A 112 -0.38 -31.72 -3.76
C ASP A 112 0.76 -30.81 -3.25
N GLN A 113 0.48 -29.53 -3.00
CA GLN A 113 1.48 -28.55 -2.56
C GLN A 113 2.68 -28.51 -3.52
N GLN A 114 2.38 -28.59 -4.82
CA GLN A 114 3.33 -28.42 -5.90
C GLN A 114 2.98 -27.19 -6.71
N PHE A 115 4.00 -26.39 -7.00
CA PHE A 115 3.86 -25.23 -7.87
C PHE A 115 3.85 -25.67 -9.34
N GLN A 116 2.69 -25.56 -9.98
CA GLN A 116 2.49 -25.83 -11.40
C GLN A 116 2.66 -24.53 -12.17
N LYS A 117 3.71 -24.46 -12.99
CA LYS A 117 3.96 -23.30 -13.86
C LYS A 117 2.93 -23.28 -14.99
N PHE A 118 2.55 -22.09 -15.43
CA PHE A 118 1.75 -21.91 -16.65
C PHE A 118 2.59 -22.10 -17.90
#